data_AF-A0A0S7YLI5-F1
#
_entry.id   AF-A0A0S7YLI5-F1
#
_cell.length_a   1.000
_cell.length_b   1.000
_cell.length_c   1.000
_cell.angle_alpha   90.00
_cell.angle_beta   90.00
_cell.angle_gamma   90.00
#
_symmetry.space_group_name_H-M   'P 1'
#
loop_
_entity.id
_entity.type
_entity.pdbx_description
1 polymer ?
#
loop_
_entity_poly.entity_id
_entity_poly.type
_entity_poly.pdbx_seq_one_letter_code
_entity_poly.pdbx_strand_id
1 'polypeptide(L)'
;RRLPETVAQKVVTGPRLEMSIAPLRSFVAEPMRFGNLFLAGDAAHIVPPTGAKGLNLAASDIHYLSRALIARYRENRSDLLDRYSDACLRRVWKAVRFSWWFTAMMHKFGDDPIGQRLQLAELDYLTGSVAASSMMAENYVGLPFEKFA
;
A
#
# COMPACT_ATOMS: atom_id res chain seq x y z
N ARG A 1 19.74 22.61 5.36
CA ARG A 1 20.24 21.31 4.84
C ARG A 1 19.15 20.25 5.08
N ARG A 2 18.96 19.27 4.17
CA ARG A 2 17.89 18.25 4.28
C ARG A 2 18.16 17.18 5.35
N LEU A 3 19.42 16.92 5.69
CA LEU A 3 19.84 15.99 6.74
C LEU A 3 20.58 16.74 7.86
N PRO A 4 20.52 16.26 9.12
CA PRO A 4 21.43 16.71 10.18
C PRO A 4 22.89 16.53 9.76
N GLU A 5 23.76 17.46 10.19
CA GLU A 5 25.16 17.48 9.75
C GLU A 5 25.93 16.21 10.10
N THR A 6 25.69 15.66 11.29
CA THR A 6 26.27 14.40 11.77
C THR A 6 25.90 13.19 10.92
N VAL A 7 24.74 13.22 10.26
CA VAL A 7 24.28 12.18 9.33
C VAL A 7 24.88 12.43 7.94
N ALA A 8 24.85 13.68 7.48
CA ALA A 8 25.33 14.05 6.15
C ALA A 8 26.80 13.70 5.92
N GLN A 9 27.66 13.88 6.92
CA GLN A 9 29.10 13.56 6.84
C GLN A 9 29.38 12.06 6.66
N LYS A 10 28.43 11.18 7.00
CA LYS A 10 28.60 9.72 6.90
C LYS A 10 28.04 9.14 5.58
N VAL A 11 27.39 9.95 4.75
CA VAL A 11 26.79 9.49 3.49
C VAL A 11 27.87 9.39 2.42
N VAL A 12 28.12 8.18 1.92
CA VAL A 12 28.99 7.95 0.75
C VAL A 12 28.21 8.30 -0.52
N THR A 13 28.69 9.28 -1.29
CA THR A 13 28.07 9.72 -2.54
C THR A 13 28.70 9.08 -3.78
N GLY A 14 27.97 9.00 -4.89
CA GLY A 14 28.47 8.48 -6.17
C GLY A 14 27.70 9.00 -7.37
N PRO A 15 28.08 8.60 -8.60
CA PRO A 15 27.36 8.96 -9.82
C PRO A 15 25.93 8.38 -9.81
N ARG A 16 24.99 9.11 -10.41
CA ARG A 16 23.59 8.67 -10.54
C ARG A 16 23.50 7.61 -11.63
N LEU A 17 23.04 6.41 -11.28
CA LEU A 17 22.78 5.34 -12.27
C LEU A 17 21.43 5.53 -12.97
N GLU A 18 20.42 5.97 -12.21
CA GLU A 18 19.08 6.30 -12.70
C GLU A 18 18.55 7.50 -11.89
N MET A 19 17.70 8.31 -12.53
CA MET A 19 17.00 9.39 -11.85
C MET A 19 15.65 9.66 -12.52
N SER A 20 14.59 9.54 -11.73
CA SER A 20 13.23 9.87 -12.15
C SER A 20 12.45 10.56 -11.03
N ILE A 21 11.34 11.18 -11.39
CA ILE A 21 10.39 11.78 -10.45
C ILE A 21 9.08 10.99 -10.57
N ALA A 22 8.70 10.30 -9.50
CA ALA A 22 7.44 9.59 -9.42
C ALA A 22 6.38 10.46 -8.72
N PRO A 23 5.26 10.79 -9.37
CA PRO A 23 4.16 11.50 -8.70
C PRO A 23 3.50 10.59 -7.66
N LEU A 24 3.07 11.16 -6.54
CA LEU A 24 2.28 10.45 -5.54
C LEU A 24 0.80 10.47 -5.96
N ARG A 25 0.19 9.29 -6.06
CA ARG A 25 -1.23 9.10 -6.38
C ARG A 25 -1.83 7.96 -5.56
N SER A 26 -3.08 8.13 -5.17
CA SER A 26 -3.96 7.04 -4.75
C SER A 26 -5.07 6.87 -5.79
N PHE A 27 -5.32 5.64 -6.23
CA PHE A 27 -6.40 5.30 -7.16
C PHE A 27 -6.91 3.90 -6.85
N VAL A 28 -8.22 3.68 -6.96
CA VAL A 28 -8.86 2.36 -6.80
C VAL A 28 -10.04 2.29 -7.79
N ALA A 29 -10.11 1.21 -8.57
CA ALA A 29 -11.21 0.91 -9.48
C ALA A 29 -12.18 -0.07 -8.83
N GLU A 30 -13.47 0.27 -8.87
CA GLU A 30 -14.55 -0.58 -8.37
C GLU A 30 -15.68 -0.69 -9.41
N PRO A 31 -16.11 -1.90 -9.78
CA PRO A 31 -15.53 -3.20 -9.45
C PRO A 31 -14.21 -3.49 -10.19
N MET A 32 -13.47 -4.51 -9.75
CA MET A 32 -12.25 -5.00 -10.43
C MET A 32 -12.54 -6.05 -11.51
N ARG A 33 -13.80 -6.16 -11.95
CA ARG A 33 -14.27 -7.14 -12.94
C ARG A 33 -15.39 -6.56 -13.80
N PHE A 34 -15.36 -6.89 -15.09
CA PHE A 34 -16.47 -6.68 -16.01
C PHE A 34 -16.67 -7.90 -16.91
N GLY A 35 -17.72 -8.70 -16.65
CA GLY A 35 -17.96 -9.95 -17.38
C GLY A 35 -16.80 -10.93 -17.22
N ASN A 36 -16.05 -11.19 -18.30
CA ASN A 36 -14.86 -12.05 -18.31
C ASN A 36 -13.54 -11.26 -18.25
N LEU A 37 -13.59 -9.93 -18.10
CA LEU A 37 -12.43 -9.07 -17.88
C LEU A 37 -12.17 -8.90 -16.38
N PHE A 38 -10.91 -9.09 -15.97
CA PHE A 38 -10.45 -8.94 -14.58
C PHE A 38 -9.27 -7.97 -14.53
N LEU A 39 -9.29 -7.02 -13.61
CA LEU A 39 -8.22 -6.04 -13.39
C LEU A 39 -7.38 -6.45 -12.19
N ALA A 40 -6.06 -6.39 -12.29
CA ALA A 40 -5.13 -6.73 -11.21
C ALA A 40 -3.94 -5.75 -11.17
N GLY A 41 -3.41 -5.49 -9.98
CA GLY A 41 -2.28 -4.58 -9.78
C GLY A 41 -2.60 -3.15 -10.22
N ASP A 42 -1.63 -2.48 -10.84
CA ASP A 42 -1.74 -1.08 -11.26
C ASP A 42 -2.89 -0.79 -12.25
N ALA A 43 -3.42 -1.83 -12.92
CA ALA A 43 -4.63 -1.71 -13.74
C ALA A 43 -5.90 -1.45 -12.90
N ALA A 44 -5.89 -1.83 -11.62
CA ALA A 44 -7.01 -1.69 -10.71
C ALA A 44 -6.76 -0.65 -9.61
N HIS A 45 -5.53 -0.51 -9.12
CA HIS A 45 -5.23 0.41 -8.01
C HIS A 45 -3.80 0.93 -8.05
N ILE A 46 -3.61 2.15 -7.57
CA ILE A 46 -2.30 2.81 -7.42
C ILE A 46 -2.23 3.31 -5.98
N VAL A 47 -1.09 3.10 -5.33
CA VAL A 47 -0.83 3.55 -3.96
C VAL A 47 0.46 4.37 -3.88
N PRO A 48 0.55 5.39 -3.01
CA PRO A 48 1.79 6.11 -2.80
C PRO A 48 2.92 5.16 -2.40
N PRO A 49 4.15 5.36 -2.93
CA PRO A 49 5.27 4.44 -2.68
C PRO A 49 5.72 4.44 -1.21
N THR A 50 5.26 5.41 -0.40
CA THR A 50 5.60 5.53 1.03
C THR A 50 5.31 4.24 1.81
N GLY A 51 4.19 3.56 1.52
CA GLY A 51 3.81 2.32 2.19
C GLY A 51 4.43 1.04 1.62
N ALA A 52 5.17 1.14 0.50
CA ALA A 52 5.72 0.01 -0.24
C ALA A 52 4.68 -1.08 -0.60
N LYS A 53 3.46 -0.69 -1.01
CA LYS A 53 2.33 -1.61 -1.18
C LYS A 53 1.98 -2.02 -2.61
N GLY A 54 2.35 -1.27 -3.65
CA GLY A 54 1.88 -1.49 -5.03
C GLY A 54 2.08 -2.94 -5.54
N LEU A 55 3.33 -3.39 -5.66
CA LEU A 55 3.64 -4.75 -6.11
C LEU A 55 3.04 -5.83 -5.18
N ASN A 56 3.02 -5.58 -3.87
CA ASN A 56 2.46 -6.51 -2.89
C ASN A 56 0.94 -6.68 -3.05
N LEU A 57 0.22 -5.61 -3.42
CA LEU A 57 -1.20 -5.68 -3.73
C LEU A 57 -1.45 -6.42 -5.04
N ALA A 58 -0.67 -6.15 -6.08
CA ALA A 58 -0.73 -6.91 -7.32
C ALA A 58 -0.54 -8.43 -7.08
N ALA A 59 0.44 -8.80 -6.23
CA ALA A 59 0.64 -10.19 -5.84
C ALA A 59 -0.58 -10.80 -5.14
N SER A 60 -1.26 -10.05 -4.26
CA SER A 60 -2.49 -10.51 -3.61
C SER A 60 -3.66 -10.65 -4.59
N ASP A 61 -3.78 -9.76 -5.58
CA ASP A 61 -4.82 -9.88 -6.60
C ASP A 61 -4.64 -11.15 -7.42
N ILE A 62 -3.41 -11.43 -7.85
CA ILE A 62 -3.08 -12.63 -8.60
C ILE A 62 -3.29 -13.89 -7.74
N HIS A 63 -3.03 -13.82 -6.43
CA HIS A 63 -3.33 -14.92 -5.51
C HIS A 63 -4.82 -15.29 -5.51
N TYR A 64 -5.72 -14.31 -5.50
CA TYR A 64 -7.17 -14.55 -5.54
C TYR A 64 -7.64 -14.95 -6.94
N LEU A 65 -7.19 -14.24 -7.99
CA LEU A 65 -7.60 -14.51 -9.36
C LEU A 65 -7.18 -15.90 -9.82
N SER A 66 -5.95 -16.32 -9.52
CA SER A 66 -5.46 -17.66 -9.85
C SER A 66 -6.30 -18.77 -9.23
N ARG A 67 -6.71 -18.63 -7.96
CA ARG A 67 -7.61 -19.58 -7.28
C ARG A 67 -8.99 -19.62 -7.91
N ALA A 68 -9.56 -18.46 -8.22
CA ALA A 68 -10.86 -18.38 -8.87
C ALA A 68 -10.83 -19.03 -10.26
N LEU A 69 -9.76 -18.82 -11.03
CA LEU A 69 -9.58 -19.47 -12.34
C LEU A 69 -9.38 -20.98 -12.20
N ILE A 70 -8.57 -21.43 -11.24
CA ILE A 70 -8.37 -22.87 -10.97
C ILE A 70 -9.71 -23.54 -10.63
N ALA A 71 -10.51 -22.97 -9.73
CA ALA A 71 -11.82 -23.51 -9.38
C ALA A 71 -12.77 -23.53 -10.60
N ARG A 72 -12.74 -22.49 -11.43
CA ARG A 72 -13.57 -22.43 -12.64
C ARG A 72 -13.24 -23.53 -13.65
N TYR A 73 -11.97 -23.80 -13.87
CA TYR A 73 -11.54 -24.73 -14.91
C TYR A 73 -11.38 -26.17 -14.43
N ARG A 74 -11.04 -26.41 -13.16
CA ARG A 74 -10.88 -27.76 -12.60
C ARG A 74 -12.12 -28.28 -11.89
N GLU A 75 -12.92 -27.40 -11.30
CA GLU A 75 -14.08 -27.78 -10.46
C GLU A 75 -15.40 -27.28 -11.05
N ASN A 76 -15.37 -26.57 -12.19
CA ASN A 76 -16.52 -25.93 -12.82
C ASN A 76 -17.27 -24.94 -11.89
N ARG A 77 -16.55 -24.35 -10.93
CA ARG A 77 -17.07 -23.39 -9.94
C ARG A 77 -16.84 -21.95 -10.37
N SER A 78 -17.90 -21.15 -10.50
CA SER A 78 -17.80 -19.72 -10.86
C SER A 78 -17.90 -18.75 -9.68
N ASP A 79 -18.30 -19.23 -8.50
CA ASP A 79 -18.57 -18.42 -7.32
C ASP A 79 -17.34 -17.59 -6.87
N LEU A 80 -16.14 -18.14 -7.03
CA LEU A 80 -14.90 -17.43 -6.70
C LEU A 80 -14.59 -16.29 -7.69
N LEU A 81 -14.97 -16.42 -8.97
CA LEU A 81 -14.82 -15.33 -9.93
C LEU A 81 -15.81 -14.19 -9.64
N ASP A 82 -17.00 -14.53 -9.14
CA ASP A 82 -18.02 -13.56 -8.72
C ASP A 82 -17.56 -12.78 -7.48
N ARG A 83 -16.87 -13.45 -6.55
CA ARG A 83 -16.35 -12.85 -5.31
C ARG A 83 -14.99 -12.16 -5.45
N TYR A 84 -14.36 -12.21 -6.63
CA TYR A 84 -13.00 -11.71 -6.86
C TYR A 84 -12.83 -10.25 -6.45
N SER A 85 -13.68 -9.35 -6.97
CA SER A 85 -13.58 -7.92 -6.71
C SER A 85 -13.67 -7.62 -5.22
N ASP A 86 -14.65 -8.22 -4.53
CA ASP A 86 -14.87 -7.96 -3.10
C ASP A 86 -13.69 -8.42 -2.24
N ALA A 87 -13.10 -9.58 -2.56
CA ALA A 87 -11.95 -10.12 -1.84
C ALA A 87 -10.69 -9.26 -2.02
N CYS A 88 -10.42 -8.81 -3.25
CA CYS A 88 -9.33 -7.87 -3.53
C CYS A 88 -9.54 -6.54 -2.81
N LEU A 89 -10.72 -5.92 -2.98
CA LEU A 89 -11.01 -4.58 -2.47
C LEU A 89 -10.92 -4.49 -0.94
N ARG A 90 -11.33 -5.54 -0.20
CA ARG A 90 -11.14 -5.59 1.27
C ARG A 90 -9.69 -5.43 1.69
N ARG A 91 -8.75 -5.94 0.89
CA ARG A 91 -7.31 -5.82 1.16
C ARG A 91 -6.73 -4.53 0.61
N VAL A 92 -7.11 -4.14 -0.61
CA VAL A 92 -6.67 -2.90 -1.27
C VAL A 92 -6.99 -1.69 -0.39
N TRP A 93 -8.20 -1.57 0.13
CA TRP A 93 -8.57 -0.43 0.98
C TRP A 93 -7.77 -0.34 2.27
N LYS A 94 -7.46 -1.47 2.93
CA LYS A 94 -6.62 -1.47 4.13
C LYS A 94 -5.20 -0.98 3.82
N ALA A 95 -4.66 -1.37 2.67
CA ALA A 95 -3.33 -0.94 2.22
C ALA A 95 -3.31 0.52 1.73
N VAL A 96 -4.35 0.98 1.04
CA VAL A 96 -4.52 2.38 0.63
C VAL A 96 -4.61 3.28 1.87
N ARG A 97 -5.45 2.91 2.85
CA ARG A 97 -5.56 3.61 4.14
C ARG A 97 -4.21 3.73 4.83
N PHE A 98 -3.47 2.62 4.94
CA PHE A 98 -2.13 2.64 5.55
C PHE A 98 -1.15 3.52 4.79
N SER A 99 -1.10 3.39 3.45
CA SER A 99 -0.18 4.16 2.61
C SER A 99 -0.49 5.66 2.71
N TRP A 100 -1.77 6.04 2.69
CA TRP A 100 -2.20 7.42 2.86
C TRP A 100 -1.82 7.99 4.23
N TRP A 101 -2.14 7.28 5.32
CA TRP A 101 -1.76 7.68 6.68
C TRP A 101 -0.25 7.86 6.82
N PHE A 102 0.52 6.92 6.28
CA PHE A 102 1.97 6.97 6.36
C PHE A 102 2.56 8.11 5.50
N THR A 103 1.99 8.37 4.31
CA THR A 103 2.37 9.55 3.51
C THR A 103 2.07 10.85 4.27
N ALA A 104 0.89 10.96 4.88
CA ALA A 104 0.48 12.12 5.68
C ALA A 104 1.44 12.40 6.85
N MET A 105 1.94 11.35 7.49
CA MET A 105 2.89 11.46 8.61
C MET A 105 4.31 11.81 8.15
N MET A 106 4.76 11.32 6.99
CA MET A 106 6.16 11.41 6.56
C MET A 106 6.46 12.56 5.59
N HIS A 107 5.43 13.26 5.08
CA HIS A 107 5.60 14.37 4.13
C HIS A 107 5.11 15.70 4.69
N LYS A 108 5.71 16.79 4.22
CA LYS A 108 5.22 18.15 4.47
C LYS A 108 4.29 18.57 3.34
N PHE A 109 3.03 18.85 3.66
CA PHE A 109 2.00 19.27 2.69
C PHE A 109 1.79 20.80 2.64
N GLY A 110 2.45 21.54 3.53
CA GLY A 110 2.38 22.98 3.64
C GLY A 110 3.03 23.46 4.94
N ASP A 111 2.87 24.75 5.23
CA ASP A 111 3.45 25.43 6.40
C ASP A 111 2.41 25.67 7.51
N ASP A 112 1.35 24.85 7.59
CA ASP A 112 0.36 24.93 8.67
C ASP A 112 1.00 24.58 10.02
N PRO A 113 1.10 25.52 10.98
CA PRO A 113 1.77 25.28 12.25
C PRO A 113 1.06 24.22 13.11
N ILE A 114 -0.27 24.12 13.02
CA ILE A 114 -1.05 23.14 13.77
C ILE A 114 -0.81 21.75 13.21
N GLY A 115 -0.95 21.58 11.88
CA GLY A 115 -0.66 20.33 11.19
C GLY A 115 0.74 19.81 11.48
N GLN A 116 1.75 20.69 11.52
CA GLN A 116 3.11 20.29 11.88
C GLN A 116 3.22 19.76 13.31
N ARG A 117 2.59 20.43 14.28
CA ARG A 117 2.58 19.97 15.68
C ARG A 117 1.85 18.64 15.85
N LEU A 118 0.73 18.45 15.15
CA LEU A 118 -0.01 17.19 15.14
C LEU A 118 0.81 16.06 14.52
N GLN A 119 1.50 16.31 13.40
CA GLN A 119 2.39 15.32 12.78
C GLN A 119 3.52 14.88 13.72
N LEU A 120 4.12 15.82 14.45
CA LEU A 120 5.16 15.51 15.44
C LEU A 120 4.59 14.73 16.65
N ALA A 121 3.40 15.08 17.13
CA ALA A 121 2.74 14.36 18.22
C ALA A 121 2.39 12.91 17.81
N GLU A 122 1.95 12.70 16.57
CA GLU A 122 1.66 11.37 16.03
C GLU A 122 2.95 10.52 15.92
N LEU A 123 4.06 11.12 15.47
CA LEU A 123 5.37 10.45 15.44
C LEU A 123 5.89 10.10 16.85
N ASP A 124 5.75 11.02 17.80
CA ASP A 124 6.12 10.77 19.20
C ASP A 124 5.29 9.61 19.78
N TYR A 125 3.98 9.62 19.57
CA TYR A 125 3.11 8.53 19.98
C TYR A 125 3.49 7.20 19.31
N LEU A 126 3.75 7.21 18.01
CA LEU A 126 4.14 6.01 17.26
C LEU A 126 5.42 5.37 17.82
N THR A 127 6.41 6.19 18.15
CA THR A 127 7.72 5.74 18.65
C THR A 127 7.72 5.42 20.15
N GLY A 128 6.81 6.01 20.93
CA GLY A 128 6.69 5.79 22.38
C GLY A 128 5.68 4.72 22.79
N SER A 129 4.74 4.32 21.92
CA SER A 129 3.65 3.39 22.24
C SER A 129 3.82 2.04 21.51
N VAL A 130 3.86 0.96 22.29
CA VAL A 130 3.89 -0.41 21.75
C VAL A 130 2.67 -0.68 20.86
N ALA A 131 1.47 -0.25 21.28
CA ALA A 131 0.26 -0.48 20.49
C ALA A 131 0.31 0.23 19.13
N ALA A 132 0.79 1.48 19.09
CA ALA A 132 0.94 2.24 17.86
C ALA A 132 2.01 1.63 16.95
N SER A 133 3.16 1.27 17.53
CA SER A 133 4.24 0.56 16.83
C SER A 133 3.78 -0.79 16.27
N SER A 134 2.98 -1.56 17.01
CA SER A 134 2.42 -2.83 16.53
C SER A 134 1.46 -2.62 15.36
N MET A 135 0.58 -1.61 15.43
CA MET A 135 -0.33 -1.25 14.32
C MET A 135 0.45 -0.85 13.06
N MET A 136 1.53 -0.07 13.20
CA MET A 136 2.39 0.26 12.06
C MET A 136 3.08 -0.99 11.53
N ALA A 137 3.66 -1.82 12.41
CA ALA A 137 4.42 -3.01 12.04
C ALA A 137 3.55 -4.03 11.28
N GLU A 138 2.35 -4.37 11.77
CA GLU A 138 1.46 -5.34 11.10
C GLU A 138 1.04 -4.86 9.70
N ASN A 139 0.83 -3.56 9.54
CA ASN A 139 0.48 -3.00 8.25
C ASN A 139 1.72 -2.96 7.34
N TYR A 140 2.91 -2.67 7.88
CA TYR A 140 4.15 -2.59 7.14
C TYR A 140 4.60 -3.96 6.61
N VAL A 141 4.54 -5.02 7.43
CA VAL A 141 4.84 -6.40 6.98
C VAL A 141 3.73 -6.97 6.08
N GLY A 142 2.52 -6.43 6.19
CA GLY A 142 1.40 -6.77 5.33
C GLY A 142 0.39 -7.66 6.03
N LEU A 143 -0.89 -7.28 5.93
CA LEU A 143 -1.98 -8.02 6.54
C LEU A 143 -2.20 -9.39 5.86
N PRO A 144 -2.73 -10.37 6.61
CA PRO A 144 -3.02 -11.71 6.10
C PRO A 144 -3.91 -11.69 4.86
N PHE A 145 -3.74 -12.71 4.02
CA PHE A 145 -4.65 -12.95 2.90
C PHE A 145 -5.92 -13.61 3.41
N GLU A 146 -7.06 -13.25 2.85
CA GLU A 146 -8.33 -13.86 3.21
C GLU A 146 -8.34 -15.33 2.77
N LYS A 147 -8.99 -16.20 3.56
CA LYS A 147 -9.25 -17.57 3.13
C LYS A 147 -10.18 -17.53 1.92
N PHE A 148 -9.68 -17.95 0.77
CA PHE A 148 -10.34 -17.84 -0.52
C PHE A 148 -10.30 -19.20 -1.22
N ALA A 149 -11.32 -20.03 -0.95
CA ALA A 149 -11.50 -21.38 -1.49
C ALA A 149 -13.00 -21.70 -1.59
#